data_AF-A0A7C7V491-F1
#
_entry.id   AF-A0A7C7V491-F1
#
_cell.length_a   1.000
_cell.length_b   1.000
_cell.length_c   1.000
_cell.angle_alpha   90.00
_cell.angle_beta   90.00
_cell.angle_gamma   90.00
#
_symmetry.space_group_name_H-M   'P 1'
#
loop_
_entity.id
_entity.type
_entity.pdbx_description
1 polymer ?
#
loop_
_entity_poly.entity_id
_entity_poly.type
_entity_poly.pdbx_seq_one_letter_code
_entity_poly.pdbx_strand_id
1 'polypeptide(L)'
;MPRYLGIDSSTQSCSAIVIDTDRSEVVLDLSVHYGEDLPHYDSPNGYLYPEDSVVQHSNPLMWVEGLELLFARGREAGFDWSSVAGVACSGQQHGSVYLNAGYTEATWDPAVPLVDQVRPLLSRATSPIWMDSSTTKQCEEIAEAAGGGRASGRRHRFPAHGAVHGAADP
;
A
#
# COMPACT_ATOMS: atom_id res chain seq x y z
N MET A 1 -12.23 20.59 -18.64
CA MET A 1 -11.72 19.23 -18.85
C MET A 1 -11.28 18.65 -17.53
N PRO A 2 -12.21 18.17 -16.70
CA PRO A 2 -11.85 17.55 -15.44
C PRO A 2 -11.25 16.17 -15.73
N ARG A 3 -9.99 15.98 -15.33
CA ARG A 3 -9.30 14.69 -15.37
C ARG A 3 -9.21 14.12 -13.97
N TYR A 4 -9.44 12.83 -13.82
CA TYR A 4 -9.40 12.17 -12.52
C TYR A 4 -8.35 11.07 -12.53
N LEU A 5 -7.51 11.07 -11.50
CA LEU A 5 -6.44 10.10 -11.31
C LEU A 5 -6.93 8.98 -10.37
N GLY A 6 -6.86 7.74 -10.84
CA GLY A 6 -6.95 6.55 -10.00
C GLY A 6 -5.56 5.97 -9.78
N ILE A 7 -5.16 5.75 -8.53
CA ILE A 7 -3.92 5.07 -8.16
C ILE A 7 -4.27 3.72 -7.52
N ASP A 8 -3.55 2.65 -7.86
CA ASP A 8 -3.63 1.37 -7.18
C ASP A 8 -2.24 0.96 -6.65
N SER A 9 -2.10 0.89 -5.33
CA SER A 9 -0.89 0.38 -4.66
C SER A 9 -1.11 -1.08 -4.29
N SER A 10 -0.82 -1.99 -5.23
CA SER A 10 -1.00 -3.43 -5.08
C SER A 10 0.19 -4.07 -4.35
N THR A 11 0.20 -5.41 -4.25
CA THR A 11 1.34 -6.14 -3.69
C THR A 11 2.59 -6.02 -4.55
N GLN A 12 2.46 -6.04 -5.89
CA GLN A 12 3.60 -6.15 -6.81
C GLN A 12 3.89 -4.87 -7.58
N SER A 13 2.94 -3.93 -7.60
CA SER A 13 3.06 -2.70 -8.39
C SER A 13 2.36 -1.50 -7.75
N CYS A 14 2.76 -0.32 -8.20
CA CYS A 14 1.99 0.92 -8.08
C CYS A 14 1.55 1.31 -9.49
N SER A 15 0.25 1.47 -9.72
CA SER A 15 -0.29 1.78 -11.05
C SER A 15 -1.16 3.03 -11.01
N ALA A 16 -1.25 3.75 -12.13
CA ALA A 16 -2.08 4.93 -12.29
C ALA A 16 -2.84 4.90 -13.60
N ILE A 17 -4.12 5.25 -13.53
CA ILE A 17 -4.95 5.58 -14.69
C ILE A 17 -5.45 7.02 -14.56
N VAL A 18 -5.48 7.75 -15.67
CA VAL A 18 -6.14 9.06 -15.73
C VAL A 18 -7.29 9.00 -16.73
N ILE A 19 -8.49 9.37 -16.27
CA ILE A 19 -9.69 9.42 -17.10
C ILE A 19 -10.03 10.88 -17.40
N ASP A 20 -10.19 11.20 -18.67
CA ASP A 20 -10.82 12.44 -19.13
C ASP A 20 -12.34 12.21 -19.21
N THR A 21 -13.11 12.81 -18.31
CA THR A 21 -14.55 12.53 -18.23
C THR A 21 -15.35 13.23 -19.31
N ASP A 22 -14.84 14.31 -19.89
CA ASP A 22 -15.52 14.99 -20.99
C ASP A 22 -15.44 14.12 -22.27
N ARG A 23 -14.32 13.43 -22.45
CA ARG A 23 -14.09 12.52 -23.59
C ARG A 23 -14.47 11.06 -23.30
N SER A 24 -14.63 10.70 -22.03
CA SER A 24 -14.80 9.30 -21.58
C SER A 24 -13.65 8.40 -22.03
N GLU A 25 -12.41 8.88 -21.91
CA GLU A 25 -11.21 8.19 -22.37
C GLU A 25 -10.16 8.06 -21.26
N VAL A 26 -9.40 6.97 -21.31
CA VAL A 26 -8.15 6.83 -20.54
C VAL A 26 -7.05 7.57 -21.29
N VAL A 27 -6.49 8.60 -20.67
CA VAL A 27 -5.46 9.48 -21.25
C VAL A 27 -4.06 9.22 -20.70
N LEU A 28 -3.96 8.42 -19.64
CA LEU A 28 -2.71 7.94 -19.07
C LEU A 28 -2.96 6.57 -18.44
N ASP A 29 -2.05 5.64 -18.69
CA ASP A 29 -2.00 4.32 -18.05
C ASP A 29 -0.52 4.01 -17.79
N LEU A 30 -0.16 3.91 -16.51
CA LEU A 30 1.22 3.70 -16.05
C LEU A 30 1.26 2.64 -14.97
N SER A 31 2.37 1.91 -14.94
CA SER A 31 2.69 0.98 -13.86
C SER A 31 4.15 1.10 -13.47
N VAL A 32 4.43 0.91 -12.19
CA VAL A 32 5.75 0.69 -11.60
C VAL A 32 5.71 -0.69 -10.95
N HIS A 33 6.51 -1.61 -11.44
CA HIS A 33 6.62 -2.98 -10.92
C HIS A 33 7.74 -3.03 -9.89
N TYR A 34 7.42 -3.20 -8.61
CA TYR A 34 8.39 -2.99 -7.53
C TYR A 34 9.65 -3.87 -7.67
N GLY A 35 9.48 -5.14 -8.04
CA GLY A 35 10.61 -6.07 -8.16
C GLY A 35 11.54 -5.78 -9.34
N GLU A 36 11.00 -5.24 -10.43
CA GLU A 36 11.76 -4.94 -11.66
C GLU A 36 12.33 -3.52 -11.62
N ASP A 37 11.52 -2.56 -11.20
CA ASP A 37 11.82 -1.13 -11.25
C ASP A 37 12.58 -0.63 -10.02
N LEU A 38 12.45 -1.30 -8.87
CA LEU A 38 13.10 -0.94 -7.60
C LEU A 38 13.87 -2.12 -6.99
N PRO A 39 14.82 -2.73 -7.72
CA PRO A 39 15.48 -3.98 -7.30
C PRO A 39 16.30 -3.82 -6.00
N HIS A 40 16.68 -2.60 -5.62
CA HIS A 40 17.44 -2.32 -4.38
C HIS A 40 16.66 -2.57 -3.09
N TYR A 41 15.36 -2.86 -3.16
CA TYR A 41 14.56 -3.30 -2.00
C TYR A 41 14.59 -4.82 -1.77
N ASP A 42 15.31 -5.58 -2.60
CA ASP A 42 15.43 -7.05 -2.50
C ASP A 42 14.06 -7.75 -2.40
N SER A 43 13.06 -7.20 -3.11
CA SER A 43 11.65 -7.61 -3.05
C SER A 43 11.14 -7.94 -4.45
N PRO A 44 11.59 -9.05 -5.09
CA PRO A 44 11.29 -9.34 -6.49
C PRO A 44 9.79 -9.53 -6.79
N ASN A 45 8.99 -9.83 -5.76
CA ASN A 45 7.54 -9.93 -5.85
C ASN A 45 6.81 -8.85 -5.02
N GLY A 46 7.49 -7.75 -4.69
CA GLY A 46 6.91 -6.63 -3.93
C GLY A 46 6.74 -6.90 -2.43
N TYR A 47 7.34 -7.96 -1.92
CA TYR A 47 7.46 -8.27 -0.49
C TYR A 47 8.80 -8.94 -0.21
N LEU A 48 9.20 -8.87 1.05
CA LEU A 48 10.41 -9.47 1.58
C LEU A 48 10.17 -10.96 1.77
N TYR A 49 11.18 -11.78 1.47
CA TYR A 49 11.21 -13.19 1.84
C TYR A 49 12.01 -13.36 3.13
N PRO A 50 11.41 -13.25 4.32
CA PRO A 50 12.12 -13.67 5.52
C PRO A 50 12.34 -15.18 5.47
N GLU A 51 13.46 -15.64 6.02
CA GLU A 51 13.72 -17.06 6.31
C GLU A 51 12.79 -17.56 7.43
N ASP A 52 11.47 -17.52 7.22
CA ASP A 52 10.44 -18.24 7.97
C ASP A 52 9.07 -17.99 7.30
N SER A 53 8.46 -19.01 6.68
CA SER A 53 7.47 -18.85 5.61
C SER A 53 6.03 -18.49 6.04
N VAL A 54 5.85 -17.78 7.15
CA VAL A 54 4.52 -17.28 7.62
C VAL A 54 4.47 -15.77 7.86
N VAL A 55 5.64 -15.13 8.00
CA VAL A 55 5.74 -13.67 8.10
C VAL A 55 5.84 -13.11 6.69
N GLN A 56 4.89 -12.26 6.30
CA GLN A 56 4.85 -11.66 4.96
C GLN A 56 4.77 -10.16 5.09
N HIS A 57 5.90 -9.50 4.84
CA HIS A 57 6.07 -8.08 5.03
C HIS A 57 6.67 -7.44 3.77
N SER A 58 6.41 -6.16 3.56
CA SER A 58 7.10 -5.33 2.56
C SER A 58 7.81 -4.17 3.22
N ASN A 59 8.79 -3.59 2.52
CA ASN A 59 9.39 -2.32 2.93
C ASN A 59 8.45 -1.17 2.52
N PRO A 60 7.89 -0.38 3.46
CA PRO A 60 6.97 0.71 3.11
C PRO A 60 7.62 1.82 2.27
N LEU A 61 8.94 1.98 2.32
CA LEU A 61 9.63 2.96 1.49
C LEU A 61 9.63 2.58 0.00
N MET A 62 9.51 1.28 -0.31
CA MET A 62 9.33 0.81 -1.68
C MET A 62 8.02 1.31 -2.29
N TRP A 63 6.95 1.36 -1.50
CA TRP A 63 5.66 1.92 -1.95
C TRP A 63 5.75 3.44 -2.15
N VAL A 64 6.49 4.14 -1.28
CA VAL A 64 6.75 5.58 -1.39
C VAL A 64 7.55 5.89 -2.66
N GLU A 65 8.65 5.17 -2.89
CA GLU A 65 9.48 5.34 -4.07
C GLU A 65 8.74 4.96 -5.35
N GLY A 66 7.93 3.90 -5.31
CA GLY A 66 7.11 3.48 -6.45
C GLY A 66 6.08 4.55 -6.84
N LEU A 67 5.48 5.24 -5.86
CA LEU A 67 4.61 6.39 -6.12
C LEU A 67 5.36 7.57 -6.74
N GLU A 68 6.54 7.90 -6.21
CA GLU A 68 7.39 8.98 -6.74
C GLU A 68 7.82 8.70 -8.18
N LEU A 69 8.23 7.46 -8.46
CA LEU A 69 8.60 6.99 -9.80
C LEU A 69 7.41 7.01 -10.77
N LEU A 70 6.20 6.66 -10.32
CA LEU A 70 4.97 6.72 -11.12
C LEU A 70 4.71 8.15 -11.62
N PHE A 71 4.81 9.14 -10.74
CA PHE A 71 4.65 10.56 -11.11
C PHE A 71 5.79 11.06 -11.99
N ALA A 72 7.03 10.59 -11.75
CA ALA A 72 8.17 10.89 -12.62
C ALA A 72 7.94 10.38 -14.05
N ARG A 73 7.52 9.12 -14.22
CA ARG A 73 7.18 8.52 -15.52
C ARG A 73 6.11 9.30 -16.26
N GLY A 74 5.07 9.77 -15.57
CA GLY A 74 4.05 10.60 -16.19
C GLY A 74 4.59 11.95 -16.68
N ARG A 75 5.47 12.61 -15.92
CA ARG A 75 6.12 13.85 -16.38
C ARG A 75 7.00 13.60 -17.60
N GLU A 76 7.78 12.52 -17.59
CA GLU A 76 8.64 12.10 -18.71
C GLU A 76 7.82 11.76 -19.97
N ALA A 77 6.64 11.18 -19.79
CA ALA A 77 5.66 10.94 -20.85
C ALA A 77 4.94 12.22 -21.32
N GLY A 78 5.24 13.39 -20.74
CA GLY A 78 4.64 14.68 -21.10
C GLY A 78 3.25 14.91 -20.52
N PHE A 79 2.83 14.13 -19.51
CA PHE A 79 1.55 14.32 -18.84
C PHE A 79 1.60 15.53 -17.89
N ASP A 80 0.62 16.43 -18.05
CA ASP A 80 0.46 17.61 -17.19
C ASP A 80 -0.37 17.28 -15.94
N TRP A 81 0.32 17.02 -14.83
CA TRP A 81 -0.29 16.74 -13.53
C TRP A 81 -1.13 17.89 -12.98
N SER A 82 -0.90 19.14 -13.40
CA SER A 82 -1.72 20.28 -12.97
C SER A 82 -3.16 20.23 -13.51
N SER A 83 -3.40 19.38 -14.52
CA SER A 83 -4.72 19.17 -15.11
C SER A 83 -5.62 18.19 -14.35
N VAL A 84 -5.10 17.50 -13.32
CA VAL A 84 -5.86 16.56 -12.49
C VAL A 84 -6.76 17.32 -11.53
N ALA A 85 -8.07 17.10 -11.63
CA ALA A 85 -9.11 17.74 -10.80
C ALA A 85 -9.42 16.96 -9.51
N GLY A 86 -9.06 15.67 -9.47
CA GLY A 86 -9.29 14.83 -8.30
C GLY A 86 -8.48 13.55 -8.35
N VAL A 87 -8.19 13.00 -7.18
CA VAL A 87 -7.42 11.76 -6.99
C VAL A 87 -8.24 10.79 -6.15
N ALA A 88 -8.28 9.54 -6.58
CA ALA A 88 -8.75 8.40 -5.80
C ALA A 88 -7.65 7.35 -5.74
N CYS A 89 -7.52 6.68 -4.59
CA CYS A 89 -6.49 5.67 -4.39
C CYS A 89 -7.11 4.39 -3.84
N SER A 90 -6.65 3.24 -4.33
CA SER A 90 -6.74 1.95 -3.67
C SER A 90 -5.36 1.51 -3.20
N GLY A 91 -5.36 0.64 -2.20
CA GLY A 91 -4.17 -0.05 -1.75
C GLY A 91 -4.54 -1.49 -1.40
N GLN A 92 -3.54 -2.37 -1.41
CA GLN A 92 -3.71 -3.73 -0.95
C GLN A 92 -4.36 -3.75 0.43
N GLN A 93 -5.36 -4.61 0.59
CA GLN A 93 -6.10 -4.70 1.85
C GLN A 93 -5.20 -5.26 2.95
N HIS A 94 -5.51 -4.94 4.21
CA HIS A 94 -4.85 -5.50 5.41
C HIS A 94 -3.36 -5.16 5.60
N GLY A 95 -2.75 -4.45 4.65
CA GLY A 95 -1.47 -3.80 4.83
C GLY A 95 -1.55 -2.70 5.89
N SER A 96 -0.50 -2.56 6.71
CA SER A 96 -0.43 -1.48 7.71
C SER A 96 0.93 -0.79 7.69
N VAL A 97 0.91 0.54 7.69
CA VAL A 97 2.10 1.39 7.83
C VAL A 97 2.09 2.01 9.22
N TYR A 98 3.25 2.06 9.88
CA TYR A 98 3.38 2.56 11.24
C TYR A 98 4.17 3.86 11.23
N LEU A 99 3.46 4.96 11.47
CA LEU A 99 4.03 6.30 11.54
C LEU A 99 4.33 6.64 13.00
N ASN A 100 5.45 7.33 13.24
CA ASN A 100 5.77 7.92 14.52
C ASN A 100 5.13 9.32 14.68
N ALA A 101 5.20 9.88 15.90
CA ALA A 101 4.57 11.16 16.22
C ALA A 101 5.07 12.34 15.35
N GLY A 102 6.30 12.27 14.85
CA GLY A 102 6.89 13.31 14.00
C GLY A 102 6.13 13.54 12.69
N TYR A 103 5.34 12.55 12.23
CA TYR A 103 4.49 12.71 11.04
C TYR A 103 3.51 13.89 11.16
N THR A 104 2.99 14.17 12.37
CA THR A 104 2.01 15.24 12.58
C THR A 104 2.58 16.65 12.43
N GLU A 105 3.90 16.79 12.55
CA GLU A 105 4.63 18.06 12.42
C GLU A 105 5.50 18.10 11.16
N ALA A 106 5.37 17.09 10.28
CA ALA A 106 6.20 16.97 9.09
C ALA A 106 5.96 18.12 8.12
N THR A 107 7.05 18.77 7.70
CA THR A 107 7.07 19.74 6.62
C THR A 107 7.64 19.09 5.37
N TRP A 108 7.01 19.35 4.22
CA TRP A 108 7.38 18.72 2.95
C TRP A 108 8.13 19.70 2.05
N ASP A 109 9.29 19.29 1.57
CA ASP A 109 10.10 20.01 0.58
C ASP A 109 10.02 19.28 -0.77
N PRO A 110 9.43 19.87 -1.83
CA PRO A 110 9.35 19.25 -3.15
C PRO A 110 10.71 19.08 -3.84
N ALA A 111 11.78 19.69 -3.32
CA ALA A 111 13.15 19.51 -3.84
C ALA A 111 13.86 18.29 -3.25
N VAL A 112 13.29 17.64 -2.23
CA VAL A 112 13.89 16.49 -1.54
C VAL A 112 13.11 15.22 -1.92
N PRO A 113 13.78 14.09 -2.22
CA PRO A 113 13.12 12.82 -2.49
C PRO A 113 12.13 12.44 -1.39
N LEU A 114 10.94 11.99 -1.77
CA LEU A 114 9.88 11.66 -0.82
C LEU A 114 10.31 10.54 0.14
N VAL A 115 11.10 9.58 -0.35
CA VAL A 115 11.67 8.50 0.46
C VAL A 115 12.50 9.01 1.64
N ASP A 116 13.26 10.08 1.45
CA ASP A 116 14.14 10.63 2.49
C ASP A 116 13.35 11.41 3.53
N GLN A 117 12.23 12.01 3.13
CA GLN A 117 11.32 12.72 4.01
C GLN A 117 10.43 11.76 4.82
N VAL A 118 10.03 10.62 4.25
CA VAL A 118 9.19 9.63 4.92
C VAL A 118 9.99 8.69 5.83
N ARG A 119 11.22 8.32 5.45
CA ARG A 119 12.10 7.43 6.24
C ARG A 119 12.17 7.76 7.74
N PRO A 120 12.40 9.01 8.18
CA PRO A 120 12.45 9.34 9.60
C PRO A 120 11.08 9.33 10.29
N LEU A 121 9.98 9.26 9.55
CA LEU A 121 8.60 9.28 10.06
C LEU A 121 8.05 7.86 10.32
N LEU A 122 8.75 6.82 9.89
CA LEU A 122 8.36 5.43 10.13
C LEU A 122 8.80 4.99 11.53
N SER A 123 7.90 4.30 12.25
CA SER A 123 8.22 3.68 13.54
C SER A 123 8.59 2.20 13.41
N ARG A 124 8.39 1.60 12.23
CA ARG A 124 8.78 0.22 11.90
C ARG A 124 9.46 0.17 10.54
N ALA A 125 10.48 -0.67 10.41
CA ALA A 125 11.23 -0.84 9.17
C ALA A 125 10.44 -1.59 8.09
N THR A 126 9.50 -2.45 8.48
CA THR A 126 8.70 -3.26 7.57
C THR A 126 7.22 -3.21 7.94
N SER A 127 6.37 -3.47 6.96
CA SER A 127 4.91 -3.43 7.06
C SER A 127 4.35 -4.82 6.74
N PRO A 128 3.50 -5.42 7.60
CA PRO A 128 2.82 -6.67 7.26
C PRO A 128 1.85 -6.40 6.10
N ILE A 129 1.66 -7.41 5.26
CA ILE A 129 0.74 -7.37 4.13
C ILE A 129 -0.34 -8.45 4.28
N TRP A 130 -1.29 -8.50 3.34
CA TRP A 130 -2.43 -9.42 3.40
C TRP A 130 -2.06 -10.91 3.50
N MET A 131 -0.85 -11.28 3.08
CA MET A 131 -0.34 -12.65 3.14
C MET A 131 0.21 -13.04 4.51
N ASP A 132 0.28 -12.11 5.48
CA ASP A 132 0.86 -12.39 6.80
C ASP A 132 -0.08 -13.29 7.62
N SER A 133 0.42 -14.45 7.99
CA SER A 133 -0.30 -15.44 8.79
C SER A 133 0.36 -15.70 10.14
N SER A 134 1.28 -14.84 10.56
CA SER A 134 2.10 -15.01 11.76
C SER A 134 1.36 -14.71 13.08
N THR A 135 0.13 -14.19 13.00
CA THR A 135 -0.61 -13.60 14.14
C THR A 135 -1.70 -14.50 14.73
N THR A 136 -1.59 -15.82 14.55
CA THR A 136 -2.57 -16.81 15.06
C THR A 136 -2.84 -16.64 16.56
N LYS A 137 -1.79 -16.52 17.38
CA LYS A 137 -1.91 -16.38 18.83
C LYS A 137 -2.71 -15.11 19.21
N GLN A 138 -2.44 -13.99 18.55
CA GLN A 138 -3.15 -12.73 18.78
C GLN A 138 -4.62 -12.84 18.37
N CYS A 139 -4.92 -13.58 17.29
CA CYS A 139 -6.29 -13.83 16.88
C CYS A 139 -7.08 -14.61 17.94
N GLU A 140 -6.46 -15.62 18.56
CA GLU A 140 -7.04 -16.38 19.66
C GLU A 140 -7.29 -15.50 20.89
N GLU A 141 -6.31 -14.68 21.29
CA GLU A 141 -6.41 -13.74 22.41
C GLU A 141 -7.55 -12.72 22.20
N ILE A 142 -7.67 -12.15 20.99
CA ILE A 142 -8.76 -11.23 20.62
C ILE A 142 -10.11 -11.93 20.65
N ALA A 143 -10.18 -13.16 20.11
CA ALA A 143 -11.42 -13.93 20.08
C ALA A 143 -11.90 -14.28 21.49
N GLU A 144 -11.00 -14.69 22.38
CA GLU A 144 -11.32 -14.93 23.80
C GLU A 144 -11.83 -13.65 24.48
N ALA A 145 -11.11 -12.53 24.33
CA ALA A 145 -11.50 -11.25 24.91
C ALA A 145 -12.87 -10.75 24.39
N ALA A 146 -13.21 -11.07 23.14
CA ALA A 146 -14.50 -10.72 22.51
C ALA A 146 -15.67 -11.64 22.90
N GLY A 147 -15.44 -12.64 23.76
CA GLY A 147 -16.47 -13.61 24.21
C GLY A 147 -16.52 -14.91 23.39
N GLY A 148 -15.42 -15.27 22.73
CA GLY A 148 -15.26 -16.47 21.90
C GLY A 148 -15.54 -16.23 20.40
N GLY A 149 -15.06 -17.14 19.55
CA GLY A 149 -15.09 -16.98 18.07
C GLY A 149 -16.47 -16.68 17.46
N ARG A 150 -17.56 -17.25 18.02
CA ARG A 150 -18.95 -16.96 17.56
C ARG A 150 -19.45 -15.57 17.96
N ALA A 151 -18.95 -15.00 19.07
CA ALA A 151 -19.34 -13.66 19.51
C ALA A 151 -18.55 -12.58 18.75
N SER A 152 -17.26 -12.83 18.48
CA SER A 152 -16.40 -11.98 17.64
C SER A 152 -16.98 -11.79 16.23
N GLY A 153 -17.35 -12.90 15.56
CA GLY A 153 -17.94 -12.84 14.22
C GLY A 153 -19.27 -12.09 14.12
N ARG A 154 -20.05 -12.01 15.20
CA ARG A 154 -21.30 -11.22 15.23
C ARG A 154 -21.06 -9.71 15.36
N ARG A 155 -19.98 -9.29 16.03
CA ARG A 155 -19.66 -7.87 16.24
C ARG A 155 -18.91 -7.27 15.05
N HIS A 156 -17.99 -8.03 14.46
CA HIS A 156 -17.08 -7.52 13.43
C HIS A 156 -17.40 -8.02 12.02
N ARG A 157 -18.53 -8.75 11.86
CA ARG A 157 -18.95 -9.43 10.62
C ARG A 157 -18.03 -10.58 10.17
N PHE A 158 -16.79 -10.63 10.68
CA PHE A 158 -15.80 -11.69 10.48
C PHE A 158 -15.08 -12.00 11.81
N PRO A 159 -14.60 -13.24 12.03
CA PRO A 159 -13.73 -13.56 13.17
C PRO A 159 -12.36 -12.87 13.07
N ALA A 160 -11.59 -12.85 14.15
CA ALA A 160 -10.19 -12.43 14.13
C ALA A 160 -9.35 -13.44 13.32
N HIS A 161 -8.51 -12.93 12.41
CA HIS A 161 -7.67 -13.74 11.51
C HIS A 161 -6.34 -13.03 11.21
N GLY A 162 -5.29 -13.81 10.90
CA GLY A 162 -4.05 -13.25 10.38
C GLY A 162 -4.33 -12.51 9.07
N ALA A 163 -4.08 -11.21 9.07
CA ALA A 163 -4.32 -10.28 7.96
C ALA A 163 -5.77 -10.21 7.41
N VAL A 164 -6.77 -10.57 8.21
CA VAL A 164 -8.25 -10.47 8.03
C VAL A 164 -8.86 -10.31 6.63
N HIS A 165 -8.65 -11.27 5.71
CA HIS A 165 -9.76 -11.79 4.92
C HIS A 165 -9.74 -13.31 4.86
N GLY A 166 -10.91 -13.91 5.11
CA GLY A 166 -11.15 -15.33 4.92
C GLY A 166 -10.99 -15.68 3.44
N ALA A 167 -10.01 -16.55 3.16
CA ALA A 167 -10.19 -17.51 2.09
C ALA A 167 -11.46 -18.30 2.44
N ALA A 168 -12.53 -18.06 1.69
CA ALA A 168 -13.53 -19.10 1.51
C ALA A 168 -12.76 -20.28 0.91
N ASP A 169 -12.46 -21.30 1.71
CA ASP A 169 -12.13 -22.61 1.18
C ASP A 169 -13.32 -23.05 0.29
N PRO A 170 -13.06 -23.60 -0.91
CA PRO A 170 -14.10 -24.12 -1.80
C PRO A 170 -14.91 -25.26 -1.19
#